data_AF-A0A7V8BGK9-F1
#
_entry.id   AF-A0A7V8BGK9-F1
#
_cell.length_a   1.000
_cell.length_b   1.000
_cell.length_c   1.000
_cell.angle_alpha   90.00
_cell.angle_beta   90.00
_cell.angle_gamma   90.00
#
_symmetry.space_group_name_H-M   'P 1'
#
loop_
_entity.id
_entity.type
_entity.pdbx_description
1 polymer ?
#
loop_
_entity_poly.entity_id
_entity_poly.type
_entity_poly.pdbx_seq_one_letter_code
_entity_poly.pdbx_strand_id
1 'polypeptide(L)'
;AAAKAFIGAGVICFTCFLLFPVKYELRVDLQPPYDFFTNILRFFYWIDEPYNCFPSLHVALAMISAAIVRWQRPRLAPVFYLLAAIVSASILFMKQHYVLDLAGGLGVSWLMTTMFLSREPQEETEVVEPAAPA
;
A
#
# COMPACT_ATOMS: atom_id res chain seq x y z
N ALA A 1 13.98 -4.97 9.87
CA ALA A 1 12.58 -4.73 10.29
C ALA A 1 11.48 -4.90 9.24
N ALA A 2 11.72 -4.58 7.96
CA ALA A 2 10.68 -4.48 6.91
C ALA A 2 9.75 -5.70 6.78
N ALA A 3 10.30 -6.92 6.67
CA ALA A 3 9.50 -8.13 6.51
C ALA A 3 8.44 -8.30 7.61
N LYS A 4 8.78 -7.97 8.87
CA LYS A 4 7.85 -8.04 10.00
C LYS A 4 6.67 -7.07 9.84
N ALA A 5 6.91 -5.88 9.30
CA ALA A 5 5.84 -4.91 9.04
C ALA A 5 4.89 -5.39 7.94
N PHE A 6 5.41 -5.95 6.85
CA PHE A 6 4.59 -6.52 5.76
C PHE A 6 3.75 -7.71 6.23
N ILE A 7 4.40 -8.66 6.91
CA ILE A 7 3.74 -9.85 7.45
C ILE A 7 2.69 -9.45 8.48
N GLY A 8 3.02 -8.53 9.40
CA GLY A 8 2.09 -8.03 10.40
C GLY A 8 0.86 -7.35 9.78
N ALA A 9 1.05 -6.49 8.78
CA ALA A 9 -0.05 -5.87 8.05
C ALA A 9 -0.93 -6.93 7.37
N GLY A 10 -0.32 -7.91 6.68
CA GLY A 10 -1.03 -9.01 6.04
C GLY A 10 -1.86 -9.84 7.03
N VAL A 11 -1.28 -10.21 8.17
CA VAL A 11 -1.97 -10.97 9.23
C VAL A 11 -3.15 -10.18 9.78
N ILE A 12 -2.98 -8.89 10.07
CA ILE A 12 -4.07 -8.04 10.59
C ILE A 12 -5.21 -7.94 9.57
N CYS A 13 -4.90 -7.53 8.33
CA CYS A 13 -5.89 -7.39 7.26
C CYS A 13 -6.63 -8.71 7.00
N PHE A 14 -5.88 -9.81 6.86
CA PHE A 14 -6.46 -11.11 6.57
C PHE A 14 -7.32 -11.64 7.72
N THR A 15 -6.90 -11.43 8.97
CA THR A 15 -7.71 -11.80 10.15
C THR A 15 -9.01 -10.99 10.19
N CYS A 16 -8.94 -9.68 9.96
CA CYS A 16 -10.13 -8.83 9.88
C CYS A 16 -11.10 -9.32 8.80
N PHE A 17 -10.60 -9.71 7.63
CA PHE A 17 -11.41 -10.27 6.56
C PHE A 17 -12.06 -11.60 6.93
N LEU A 18 -11.35 -12.51 7.58
CA LEU A 18 -11.92 -13.78 8.03
C LEU A 18 -13.06 -13.58 9.04
N LEU A 19 -12.95 -12.56 9.89
CA LEU A 19 -13.97 -12.23 10.89
C LEU A 19 -15.13 -11.43 10.29
N PHE A 20 -14.82 -10.53 9.35
CA PHE A 20 -15.76 -9.60 8.73
C PHE A 20 -15.47 -9.55 7.23
N PRO A 21 -16.03 -10.47 6.42
CA PRO A 21 -15.79 -10.52 4.99
C PRO A 21 -16.56 -9.41 4.26
N VAL A 22 -16.12 -8.17 4.45
CA VAL A 22 -16.73 -6.99 3.84
C VAL A 22 -16.60 -7.09 2.32
N LYS A 23 -17.74 -6.94 1.65
CA LYS A 23 -17.87 -6.91 0.19
C LYS A 23 -18.16 -5.49 -0.26
N TYR A 24 -17.58 -5.07 -1.38
CA TYR A 24 -17.93 -3.83 -2.03
C TYR A 24 -19.14 -4.02 -2.95
N GLU A 25 -20.26 -3.36 -2.64
CA GLU A 25 -21.54 -3.57 -3.36
C GLU A 25 -21.81 -2.53 -4.47
N LEU A 26 -21.06 -1.42 -4.51
CA LEU A 26 -21.32 -0.32 -5.45
C LEU A 26 -20.65 -0.50 -6.81
N ARG A 27 -20.10 -1.69 -7.10
CA ARG A 27 -19.51 -2.00 -8.41
C ARG A 27 -20.64 -2.35 -9.37
N VAL A 28 -20.70 -1.64 -10.50
CA VAL A 28 -21.70 -1.87 -11.55
C VAL A 28 -21.15 -2.85 -12.59
N ASP A 29 -22.01 -3.71 -13.11
CA ASP A 29 -21.65 -4.65 -14.19
C ASP A 29 -21.30 -3.90 -15.48
N LEU A 30 -20.13 -4.22 -16.03
CA LEU A 30 -19.66 -3.65 -17.29
C LEU A 30 -20.42 -4.30 -18.45
N GLN A 31 -21.13 -3.50 -19.23
CA GLN A 31 -21.95 -3.96 -20.35
C GLN A 31 -21.21 -3.80 -21.70
N PRO A 32 -21.36 -4.74 -22.64
CA PRO A 32 -20.80 -4.63 -23.98
C PRO A 32 -21.50 -3.53 -24.81
N PRO A 33 -20.85 -2.98 -25.86
CA PRO A 33 -19.50 -3.30 -26.34
C PRO A 33 -18.38 -2.72 -25.46
N TYR A 34 -17.25 -3.44 -25.37
CA TYR A 34 -16.10 -3.02 -24.55
C TYR A 34 -15.04 -2.29 -25.37
N ASP A 35 -14.72 -1.06 -24.98
CA ASP A 35 -13.58 -0.31 -25.52
C ASP A 35 -12.26 -0.72 -24.83
N PHE A 36 -11.14 -0.09 -25.23
CA PHE A 36 -9.82 -0.37 -24.67
C PHE A 36 -9.77 -0.20 -23.15
N PHE A 37 -10.30 0.91 -22.62
CA PHE A 37 -10.29 1.20 -21.18
C PHE A 37 -11.20 0.27 -20.39
N THR A 38 -12.37 -0.08 -20.94
CA THR A 38 -13.29 -1.04 -20.34
C THR A 38 -12.65 -2.43 -20.27
N ASN A 39 -11.87 -2.84 -21.27
CA ASN A 39 -11.14 -4.11 -21.20
C ASN A 39 -10.05 -4.11 -20.13
N ILE A 40 -9.34 -2.99 -19.92
CA ILE A 40 -8.38 -2.85 -18.81
C ILE A 40 -9.12 -2.96 -17.46
N LEU A 41 -10.24 -2.25 -17.30
CA LEU A 41 -11.03 -2.30 -16.07
C LEU A 41 -11.56 -3.72 -15.79
N ARG A 42 -12.05 -4.41 -16.83
CA ARG A 42 -12.48 -5.82 -16.75
C ARG A 42 -11.36 -6.73 -16.28
N PHE A 43 -10.14 -6.54 -16.77
CA PHE A 43 -8.99 -7.31 -16.34
C PHE A 43 -8.71 -7.10 -14.84
N PHE A 44 -8.72 -5.85 -14.36
CA PHE A 44 -8.57 -5.57 -12.92
C PHE A 44 -9.71 -6.16 -12.09
N TYR A 45 -10.95 -6.10 -12.57
CA TYR A 45 -12.10 -6.68 -11.88
C TYR A 45 -12.06 -8.21 -11.81
N TRP A 46 -11.34 -8.85 -12.73
CA TRP A 46 -11.17 -10.30 -12.77
C TRP A 46 -10.07 -10.79 -11.82
N ILE A 47 -8.96 -10.05 -11.69
CA ILE A 47 -7.89 -10.41 -10.74
C ILE A 47 -8.19 -9.98 -9.30
N ASP A 48 -9.05 -8.97 -9.12
CA ASP A 48 -9.40 -8.37 -7.84
C ASP A 48 -10.93 -8.35 -7.69
N GLU A 49 -11.43 -9.44 -7.10
CA GLU A 49 -12.83 -9.57 -6.74
C GLU A 49 -13.19 -8.59 -5.59
N PRO A 50 -14.43 -8.11 -5.52
CA PRO A 50 -14.84 -7.06 -4.56
C PRO A 50 -15.06 -7.61 -3.14
N TYR A 51 -14.22 -8.54 -2.69
CA TYR A 51 -14.18 -9.08 -1.34
C TYR A 51 -12.92 -8.59 -0.61
N ASN A 52 -12.81 -8.82 0.70
CA ASN A 52 -11.62 -8.46 1.49
C ASN A 52 -11.34 -6.94 1.54
N CYS A 53 -12.42 -6.15 1.66
CA CYS A 53 -12.30 -4.70 1.58
C CYS A 53 -11.70 -4.06 2.84
N PHE A 54 -12.07 -4.50 4.04
CA PHE A 54 -11.67 -3.81 5.29
C PHE A 54 -10.69 -4.61 6.14
N PRO A 55 -9.56 -4.02 6.59
CA PRO A 55 -8.95 -2.76 6.16
C PRO A 55 -8.13 -2.93 4.87
N SER A 56 -7.92 -1.84 4.11
CA SER A 56 -7.25 -1.95 2.80
C SER A 56 -5.77 -2.35 2.91
N LEU A 57 -5.45 -3.58 2.47
CA LEU A 57 -4.08 -4.09 2.40
C LEU A 57 -3.24 -3.33 1.35
N HIS A 58 -3.85 -2.93 0.22
CA HIS A 58 -3.21 -2.11 -0.81
C HIS A 58 -2.61 -0.83 -0.24
N VAL A 59 -3.41 -0.11 0.55
CA VAL A 59 -2.99 1.12 1.23
C VAL A 59 -1.92 0.83 2.27
N ALA A 60 -2.13 -0.20 3.10
CA ALA A 60 -1.19 -0.55 4.16
C ALA A 60 0.21 -0.85 3.59
N LEU A 61 0.29 -1.71 2.57
CA LEU A 61 1.58 -2.10 1.96
C LEU A 61 2.23 -0.95 1.19
N ALA A 62 1.47 -0.14 0.47
CA ALA A 62 2.01 1.01 -0.26
C ALA A 62 2.63 2.05 0.70
N MET A 63 1.95 2.34 1.80
CA MET A 63 2.43 3.30 2.80
C MET A 63 3.62 2.76 3.61
N ILE A 64 3.61 1.47 3.98
CA ILE A 64 4.78 0.81 4.60
C ILE A 64 5.99 0.88 3.66
N SER A 65 5.80 0.62 2.36
CA SER A 65 6.86 0.72 1.35
C SER A 65 7.44 2.12 1.28
N ALA A 66 6.59 3.15 1.22
CA ALA A 66 7.03 4.55 1.22
C ALA A 66 7.78 4.93 2.51
N ALA A 67 7.33 4.43 3.67
CA ALA A 67 8.01 4.64 4.95
C ALA A 67 9.42 4.01 4.99
N ILE A 68 9.59 2.81 4.42
CA ILE A 68 10.90 2.15 4.32
C ILE A 68 11.83 2.94 3.41
N VAL A 69 11.36 3.35 2.23
CA VAL A 69 12.15 4.15 1.28
C VAL A 69 12.57 5.47 1.91
N ARG A 70 11.71 6.09 2.74
CA ARG A 70 12.05 7.32 3.47
C ARG A 70 13.34 7.19 4.27
N TRP A 71 13.62 6.03 4.84
CA TRP A 71 14.83 5.82 5.65
C TRP A 71 16.02 5.33 4.85
N GLN A 72 15.81 4.41 3.91
CA GLN A 72 16.91 3.86 3.12
C GLN A 72 17.39 4.82 2.03
N ARG A 73 16.46 5.58 1.43
CA ARG A 73 16.70 6.45 0.28
C ARG A 73 15.84 7.72 0.40
N PRO A 74 16.15 8.62 1.36
CA PRO A 74 15.30 9.79 1.67
C PRO A 74 15.03 10.69 0.46
N ARG A 75 15.97 10.78 -0.50
CA ARG A 75 15.79 11.52 -1.75
C ARG A 75 14.65 10.99 -2.64
N LEU A 76 14.33 9.70 -2.55
CA LEU A 76 13.24 9.06 -3.29
C LEU A 76 11.91 9.04 -2.51
N ALA A 77 11.92 9.42 -1.22
CA ALA A 77 10.74 9.35 -0.37
C ALA A 77 9.52 10.10 -0.96
N PRO A 78 9.65 11.33 -1.48
CA PRO A 78 8.49 12.05 -2.03
C PRO A 78 7.83 11.31 -3.19
N VAL A 79 8.63 10.68 -4.06
CA VAL A 79 8.14 9.88 -5.20
C VAL A 79 7.36 8.67 -4.69
N PHE A 80 7.87 7.95 -3.70
CA PHE A 80 7.18 6.77 -3.17
C PHE A 80 5.92 7.11 -2.37
N TYR A 81 5.89 8.23 -1.65
CA TYR A 81 4.65 8.71 -1.02
C TYR A 81 3.62 9.15 -2.06
N LEU A 82 4.05 9.77 -3.17
CA LEU A 82 3.16 10.07 -4.29
C LEU A 82 2.58 8.79 -4.90
N LEU A 83 3.41 7.77 -5.15
CA LEU A 83 2.94 6.47 -5.63
C LEU A 83 1.96 5.81 -4.65
N ALA A 84 2.23 5.88 -3.34
CA ALA A 84 1.33 5.36 -2.33
C ALA A 84 -0.02 6.12 -2.30
N ALA A 85 0.00 7.44 -2.52
CA ALA A 85 -1.21 8.24 -2.66
C ALA A 85 -1.99 7.88 -3.93
N ILE A 86 -1.31 7.63 -5.06
CA ILE A 86 -1.94 7.18 -6.31
C ILE A 86 -2.61 5.82 -6.12
N VAL A 87 -1.94 4.87 -5.45
CA VAL A 87 -2.54 3.56 -5.11
C VAL A 87 -3.74 3.72 -4.16
N SER A 88 -3.63 4.62 -3.18
CA SER A 88 -4.72 4.91 -2.25
C SER A 88 -5.93 5.56 -2.92
N ALA A 89 -5.71 6.38 -3.95
CA ALA A 89 -6.78 6.94 -4.76
C ALA A 89 -7.37 5.90 -5.73
N SER A 90 -6.52 5.04 -6.31
CA SER A 90 -6.96 4.04 -7.30
C SER A 90 -7.96 3.06 -6.72
N ILE A 91 -7.81 2.64 -5.45
CA ILE A 91 -8.79 1.73 -4.81
C ILE A 91 -10.21 2.31 -4.75
N LEU A 92 -10.35 3.64 -4.65
CA LEU A 92 -11.64 4.33 -4.61
C LEU A 92 -12.20 4.49 -6.02
N PHE A 93 -11.36 4.91 -6.97
CA PHE A 93 -11.76 5.10 -8.37
C PHE A 93 -12.09 3.78 -9.08
N MET A 94 -11.39 2.71 -8.73
CA MET A 94 -11.66 1.35 -9.20
C MET A 94 -12.81 0.67 -8.46
N LYS A 95 -13.49 1.39 -7.53
CA LYS A 95 -14.67 0.86 -6.82
C LYS A 95 -14.36 -0.47 -6.12
N GLN A 96 -13.18 -0.57 -5.49
CA GLN A 96 -12.74 -1.75 -4.73
C GLN A 96 -12.96 -1.61 -3.24
N HIS A 97 -12.87 -0.38 -2.75
CA HIS A 97 -12.83 -0.07 -1.32
C HIS A 97 -13.70 1.15 -1.00
N TYR A 98 -14.26 1.16 0.19
CA TYR A 98 -14.87 2.33 0.81
C TYR A 98 -13.81 3.26 1.41
N VAL A 99 -14.17 4.51 1.68
CA VAL A 99 -13.29 5.49 2.34
C VAL A 99 -12.85 5.01 3.73
N LEU A 100 -13.70 4.24 4.43
CA LEU A 100 -13.35 3.66 5.72
C LEU A 100 -12.23 2.62 5.60
N ASP A 101 -12.18 1.87 4.50
CA ASP A 101 -11.13 0.88 4.24
C ASP A 101 -9.77 1.55 4.01
N LEU A 102 -9.78 2.70 3.33
CA LEU A 102 -8.60 3.57 3.18
C LEU A 102 -8.10 4.03 4.56
N ALA A 103 -8.98 4.54 5.41
CA ALA A 103 -8.61 4.94 6.78
C ALA A 103 -8.08 3.77 7.60
N GLY A 104 -8.70 2.59 7.48
CA GLY A 104 -8.23 1.35 8.11
C GLY A 104 -6.82 0.95 7.65
N GLY A 105 -6.56 0.98 6.34
CA GLY A 105 -5.25 0.68 5.77
C GLY A 105 -4.16 1.66 6.22
N LEU A 106 -4.48 2.96 6.29
CA LEU A 106 -3.58 3.98 6.86
C LEU A 106 -3.27 3.70 8.34
N GLY A 107 -4.28 3.32 9.13
CA GLY A 107 -4.13 2.94 10.53
C GLY A 107 -3.23 1.72 10.72
N VAL A 108 -3.41 0.67 9.90
CA VAL A 108 -2.55 -0.53 9.91
C VAL A 108 -1.11 -0.17 9.54
N SER A 109 -0.91 0.62 8.48
CA SER A 109 0.42 1.08 8.10
C SER A 109 1.09 1.86 9.23
N TRP A 110 0.39 2.81 9.85
CA TRP A 110 0.91 3.60 10.96
C TRP A 110 1.31 2.70 12.14
N LEU A 111 0.47 1.73 12.51
CA LEU A 111 0.78 0.79 13.58
C LEU A 111 2.03 -0.05 13.27
N MET A 112 2.11 -0.62 12.06
CA MET A 112 3.24 -1.48 11.68
C MET A 112 4.55 -0.69 11.54
N THR A 113 4.49 0.51 10.98
CA THR A 113 5.66 1.38 10.84
C THR A 113 6.17 1.86 12.20
N THR A 114 5.28 2.24 13.12
CA THR A 114 5.69 2.65 14.47
C THR A 114 6.27 1.50 15.28
N MET A 115 5.70 0.29 15.19
CA MET A 115 6.17 -0.86 15.97
C MET A 115 7.50 -1.44 15.47
N PHE A 116 7.64 -1.65 14.16
CA PHE A 116 8.77 -2.42 13.63
C PHE A 116 9.87 -1.55 13.07
N LEU A 117 9.49 -0.40 12.53
CA LEU A 117 10.34 0.37 11.68
C LEU A 117 11.02 1.49 12.52
N SER A 118 10.36 2.13 13.50
CA SER A 118 10.92 3.24 14.32
C SER A 118 12.14 2.90 15.20
N ARG A 119 12.72 1.71 15.08
CA ARG A 119 13.78 1.20 15.95
C ARG A 119 15.14 1.03 15.26
N GLU A 120 15.30 1.36 13.99
CA GLU A 120 16.58 1.19 13.29
C GLU A 120 17.34 2.53 13.16
N PRO A 121 18.52 2.67 13.81
CA PRO A 121 19.40 3.81 13.62
C PRO A 121 19.91 3.87 12.18
N GLN A 122 20.18 5.07 11.68
CA GLN A 122 20.85 5.25 10.40
C GLN A 122 22.26 4.66 10.53
N GLU A 123 22.54 3.56 9.81
CA GLU A 123 23.91 3.19 9.51
C GLU A 123 24.42 4.28 8.56
N GLU A 124 25.12 5.25 9.15
CA GLU A 124 25.72 6.38 8.46
C GLU A 124 26.66 5.78 7.42
N THR A 125 26.24 5.78 6.15
CA THR A 125 27.14 5.51 5.03
C THR A 125 28.22 6.58 5.09
N GLU A 126 29.30 6.25 5.77
CA GLU A 126 30.55 6.98 5.78
C GLU A 126 30.92 7.24 4.32
N VAL A 127 30.73 8.49 3.91
CA VAL A 127 31.23 8.97 2.63
C VAL A 127 32.75 9.00 2.82
N VAL A 128 33.41 7.89 2.46
CA VAL A 128 34.86 7.85 2.35
C VAL A 128 35.25 8.88 1.30
N GLU A 129 35.65 10.04 1.79
CA GLU A 129 36.20 11.12 0.99
C GLU A 129 37.44 10.56 0.27
N PRO A 130 37.51 10.60 -1.07
CA PRO A 130 38.69 10.11 -1.76
C PRO A 130 39.88 10.95 -1.34
N ALA A 131 40.87 10.31 -0.73
CA ALA A 131 42.12 10.92 -0.29
C ALA A 131 42.66 11.82 -1.41
N ALA A 132 42.85 13.10 -1.09
CA ALA A 132 43.42 14.08 -2.00
C ALA A 132 44.79 13.58 -2.51
N PRO A 133 45.08 13.66 -3.83
CA PRO A 133 46.40 13.31 -4.32
C PRO A 133 47.43 14.31 -3.77
N ALA A 134 48.50 13.76 -3.19
CA ALA A 134 49.66 14.46 -2.68
C ALA A 134 50.51 15.10 -3.78
#